data_AF-A0A7C7LWQ5-F1
#
_entry.id   AF-A0A7C7LWQ5-F1
#
_cell.length_a   1.000
_cell.length_b   1.000
_cell.length_c   1.000
_cell.angle_alpha   90.00
_cell.angle_beta   90.00
_cell.angle_gamma   90.00
#
_symmetry.space_group_name_H-M   'P 1'
#
loop_
_entity.id
_entity.type
_entity.pdbx_description
1 polymer ?
#
loop_
_entity_poly.entity_id
_entity_poly.type
_entity_poly.pdbx_seq_one_letter_code
_entity_poly.pdbx_strand_id
1 'polypeptide(L)'
;MKRSIFSTLLTLLIVLPFTAIQARPTDPVTDTKEKASIVLCGHCGQVKGSDVCCAKDAIVCSCGAHKGSPVCCKIKLSGQDVTLCNNCGQVKGTDICCATDAVKCDNCGKTKGSPGCCLSVVEKEPVHEQHE
;
A
#
# COMPACT_ATOMS: atom_id res chain seq x y z
N MET A 1 50.94 -26.55 -43.92
CA MET A 1 50.34 -25.39 -43.22
C MET A 1 48.82 -25.45 -43.36
N LYS A 2 48.11 -25.21 -42.26
CA LYS A 2 46.67 -25.38 -42.03
C LYS A 2 45.86 -24.24 -42.69
N ARG A 3 44.64 -24.56 -43.16
CA ARG A 3 43.35 -23.83 -43.00
C ARG A 3 42.42 -24.18 -44.18
N SER A 4 41.51 -25.14 -43.99
CA SER A 4 40.13 -24.94 -43.48
C SER A 4 39.21 -24.28 -44.50
N ILE A 5 38.39 -25.09 -45.17
CA ILE A 5 36.99 -24.77 -45.51
C ILE A 5 36.26 -26.09 -45.75
N PHE A 6 35.46 -26.48 -44.75
CA PHE A 6 34.61 -27.65 -44.77
C PHE A 6 33.42 -27.41 -45.72
N SER A 7 33.34 -28.26 -46.74
CA SER A 7 32.15 -29.00 -47.15
C SER A 7 30.80 -28.27 -47.04
N THR A 8 30.47 -27.53 -48.09
CA THR A 8 29.10 -27.26 -48.51
C THR A 8 28.40 -28.57 -48.93
N LEU A 9 27.65 -29.15 -48.01
CA LEU A 9 26.64 -30.21 -48.18
C LEU A 9 25.65 -29.95 -47.02
N LEU A 10 24.34 -30.06 -47.10
CA LEU A 10 23.42 -30.63 -48.05
C LEU A 10 22.03 -30.21 -47.54
N THR A 11 21.25 -29.60 -48.41
CA THR A 11 19.78 -29.49 -48.44
C THR A 11 18.96 -30.09 -47.29
N LEU A 12 18.20 -29.19 -46.65
CA LEU A 12 16.72 -29.21 -46.56
C LEU A 12 16.05 -30.57 -46.27
N LEU A 13 15.52 -30.75 -45.05
CA LEU A 13 14.30 -31.53 -44.83
C LEU A 13 13.52 -31.00 -43.60
N ILE A 14 12.28 -30.66 -43.88
CA ILE A 14 11.24 -30.05 -43.05
C ILE A 14 10.71 -31.07 -42.03
N VAL A 15 10.64 -30.71 -40.74
CA VAL A 15 9.55 -31.16 -39.85
C VAL A 15 9.33 -30.13 -38.72
N LEU A 16 8.37 -29.22 -38.91
CA LEU A 16 7.59 -28.64 -37.81
C LEU A 16 6.51 -29.69 -37.47
N PRO A 17 6.26 -30.03 -36.19
CA PRO A 17 5.41 -29.17 -35.38
C PRO A 17 5.76 -29.19 -33.88
N PHE A 18 5.37 -28.13 -33.16
CA PHE A 18 4.54 -28.19 -31.94
C PHE A 18 4.71 -26.86 -31.22
N THR A 19 3.68 -26.06 -31.40
CA THR A 19 3.29 -24.92 -30.58
C THR A 19 3.20 -25.35 -29.11
N ALA A 20 4.30 -25.25 -28.38
CA ALA A 20 4.23 -25.02 -26.95
C ALA A 20 4.15 -23.51 -26.73
N ILE A 21 3.02 -22.92 -27.13
CA ILE A 21 2.54 -21.71 -26.49
C ILE A 21 2.28 -22.14 -25.05
N GLN A 22 3.28 -21.96 -24.19
CA GLN A 22 3.00 -21.86 -22.77
C GLN A 22 2.12 -20.63 -22.65
N ALA A 23 0.81 -20.87 -22.56
CA ALA A 23 -0.10 -19.92 -21.95
C ALA A 23 0.49 -19.65 -20.56
N ARG A 24 1.30 -18.59 -20.47
CA ARG A 24 1.56 -17.95 -19.20
C ARG A 24 0.17 -17.71 -18.62
N PRO A 25 -0.09 -18.11 -17.37
CA PRO A 25 -1.27 -17.64 -16.68
C PRO A 25 -1.20 -16.11 -16.78
N THR A 26 -2.00 -15.52 -17.66
CA THR A 26 -2.45 -14.16 -17.46
C THR A 26 -3.34 -14.31 -16.25
N ASP A 27 -2.73 -14.18 -15.07
CA ASP A 27 -3.48 -13.82 -13.88
C ASP A 27 -4.44 -12.71 -14.32
N PRO A 28 -5.76 -12.86 -14.09
CA PRO A 28 -6.66 -11.75 -14.31
C PRO A 28 -6.07 -10.62 -13.47
N VAL A 29 -5.57 -9.58 -14.14
CA VAL A 29 -5.33 -8.27 -13.56
C VAL A 29 -6.72 -7.80 -13.13
N THR A 30 -7.13 -8.32 -11.98
CA THR A 30 -8.14 -7.70 -11.19
C THR A 30 -7.48 -6.41 -10.76
N ASP A 31 -7.82 -5.36 -11.50
CA ASP A 31 -7.65 -3.96 -11.12
C ASP A 31 -8.51 -3.70 -9.85
N THR A 32 -8.28 -4.51 -8.82
CA THR A 32 -8.69 -4.20 -7.47
C THR A 32 -7.66 -3.18 -7.06
N LYS A 33 -7.97 -1.91 -7.32
CA LYS A 33 -7.26 -0.77 -6.76
C LYS A 33 -7.19 -0.99 -5.25
N GLU A 34 -6.13 -1.64 -4.77
CA GLU A 34 -5.94 -1.93 -3.36
C GLU A 34 -5.76 -0.57 -2.72
N LYS A 35 -6.83 -0.08 -2.07
CA LYS A 35 -6.75 1.18 -1.35
C LYS A 35 -5.59 1.05 -0.38
N ALA A 36 -4.55 1.85 -0.59
CA ALA A 36 -3.36 1.81 0.25
C ALA A 36 -3.77 1.86 1.74
N SER A 37 -3.18 1.01 2.56
CA SER A 37 -3.49 0.99 3.98
C SER A 37 -2.88 2.23 4.66
N ILE A 38 -3.67 2.96 5.45
CA ILE A 38 -3.15 4.11 6.22
C ILE A 38 -2.34 3.57 7.39
N VAL A 39 -1.06 3.91 7.44
CA VAL A 39 -0.16 3.60 8.55
C VAL A 39 0.06 4.86 9.39
N LEU A 40 -0.18 4.77 10.69
CA LEU A 40 0.10 5.82 11.66
C LEU A 40 1.41 5.54 12.37
N CYS A 41 2.21 6.58 12.57
CA CYS A 41 3.48 6.47 13.26
C CYS A 41 3.27 6.22 14.76
N GLY A 42 3.87 5.15 15.27
CA GLY A 42 3.75 4.77 16.68
C GLY A 42 4.41 5.74 17.68
N HIS A 43 5.26 6.65 17.18
CA HIS A 43 6.01 7.60 18.00
C HIS A 43 5.35 8.98 18.11
N CYS A 44 4.81 9.50 17.01
CA CYS A 44 4.23 10.85 16.98
C CYS A 44 2.72 10.85 16.71
N GLY A 45 2.19 9.73 16.21
CA GLY A 45 0.77 9.57 15.97
C GLY A 45 0.25 10.09 14.63
N GLN A 46 1.09 10.75 13.84
CA GLN A 46 0.75 11.23 12.50
C GLN A 46 0.77 10.12 11.46
N VAL A 47 0.23 10.38 10.27
CA VAL A 47 0.36 9.46 9.13
C VAL A 47 1.85 9.30 8.81
N LYS A 48 2.32 8.05 8.81
CA LYS A 48 3.73 7.72 8.59
C LYS A 48 4.15 8.18 7.19
N GLY A 49 5.29 8.89 7.10
CA GLY A 49 5.81 9.42 5.84
C GLY A 49 5.12 10.69 5.34
N SER A 50 4.15 11.24 6.07
CA SER A 50 3.67 12.61 5.82
C SER A 50 4.72 13.64 6.24
N ASP A 51 4.65 14.85 5.68
CA ASP A 51 5.58 15.94 5.99
C ASP A 51 5.51 16.39 7.46
N VAL A 52 4.38 16.09 8.13
CA VAL A 52 4.16 16.40 9.56
C VAL A 52 4.55 15.24 10.48
N CYS A 53 4.94 14.09 9.93
CA CYS A 53 5.36 12.92 10.71
C CYS A 53 6.67 13.22 11.45
N CYS A 54 6.63 13.13 12.78
CA CYS A 54 7.78 13.42 13.65
C CYS A 54 8.41 14.81 13.41
N ALA A 55 7.62 15.79 12.93
CA ALA A 55 8.06 17.17 12.84
C ALA A 55 8.54 17.68 14.22
N LYS A 56 9.74 18.28 14.26
CA LYS A 56 10.45 18.64 15.51
C LYS A 56 9.72 19.67 16.36
N ASP A 57 9.02 20.60 15.71
CA ASP A 57 8.33 21.71 16.38
C ASP A 57 6.83 21.47 16.56
N ALA A 58 6.40 20.21 16.47
CA ALA A 58 4.99 19.87 16.66
C ALA A 58 4.57 20.06 18.12
N ILE A 59 3.45 20.75 18.33
CA ILE A 59 2.81 20.83 19.64
C ILE A 59 2.33 19.43 20.02
N VAL A 60 2.62 19.00 21.24
CA VAL A 60 2.29 17.65 21.73
C VAL A 60 1.07 17.71 22.66
N CYS A 61 0.16 16.76 22.52
CA CYS A 61 -0.93 16.53 23.48
C CYS A 61 -0.36 15.97 24.80
N SER A 62 -1.10 16.07 25.90
CA SER A 62 -0.68 15.51 27.21
C SER A 62 -0.43 13.99 27.17
N CYS A 63 -1.02 13.28 26.21
CA CYS A 63 -0.82 11.86 25.95
C CYS A 63 0.42 11.54 25.08
N GLY A 64 1.25 12.54 24.72
CA GLY A 64 2.51 12.36 24.00
C GLY A 64 2.42 12.34 22.47
N ALA A 65 1.22 12.30 21.89
CA ALA A 65 1.04 12.39 20.44
C ALA A 65 1.01 13.83 19.94
N HIS A 66 1.36 14.06 18.66
CA HIS A 66 1.26 15.38 18.05
C HIS A 66 -0.19 15.89 18.07
N LYS A 67 -0.37 17.17 18.37
CA LYS A 67 -1.68 17.82 18.41
C LYS A 67 -2.30 17.84 17.02
N GLY A 68 -3.58 17.47 16.96
CA GLY A 68 -4.30 17.29 15.69
C GLY A 68 -3.96 16.00 14.95
N SER A 69 -3.06 15.16 15.48
CA SER A 69 -2.79 13.86 14.86
C SER A 69 -4.00 12.93 14.97
N PRO A 70 -4.13 11.98 14.03
CA PRO A 70 -5.13 10.91 14.04
C PRO A 70 -5.31 10.20 15.38
N VAL A 71 -4.24 10.08 16.16
CA VAL A 71 -4.25 9.36 17.44
C VAL A 71 -4.26 10.26 18.66
N CYS A 72 -4.21 11.59 18.54
CA CYS A 72 -4.10 12.48 19.71
C CYS A 72 -5.17 12.15 20.74
N CYS A 73 -4.69 11.51 21.81
CA CYS A 73 -5.42 11.02 22.97
C CYS A 73 -6.61 10.10 22.64
N LYS A 74 -6.58 9.46 21.47
CA LYS A 74 -7.52 8.41 21.05
C LYS A 74 -6.98 7.02 21.30
N ILE A 75 -5.65 6.84 21.16
CA ILE A 75 -4.95 5.60 21.50
C ILE A 75 -3.64 5.93 22.23
N LYS A 76 -3.12 4.97 22.98
CA LYS A 76 -1.81 5.08 23.63
C LYS A 76 -0.72 4.82 22.60
N LEU A 77 0.26 5.72 22.52
CA LEU A 77 1.47 5.50 21.73
C LEU A 77 2.31 4.39 22.36
N SER A 78 2.72 3.43 21.53
CA SER A 78 3.57 2.30 21.93
C SER A 78 4.96 2.35 21.28
N GLY A 79 5.21 3.32 20.39
CA GLY A 79 6.36 3.32 19.48
C GLY A 79 6.19 2.42 18.26
N GLN A 80 5.21 1.51 18.28
CA GLN A 80 4.93 0.62 17.15
C GLN A 80 3.92 1.27 16.21
N ASP A 81 4.21 1.23 14.92
CA ASP A 81 3.31 1.75 13.90
C ASP A 81 2.00 0.98 13.86
N VAL A 82 0.93 1.69 13.52
CA VAL A 82 -0.43 1.18 13.60
C VAL A 82 -1.09 1.29 12.24
N THR A 83 -1.54 0.16 11.71
CA THR A 83 -2.28 0.12 10.45
C THR A 83 -3.77 0.26 10.71
N LEU A 84 -4.42 1.20 10.01
CA LEU A 84 -5.86 1.38 10.08
C LEU A 84 -6.59 0.48 9.09
N CYS A 85 -7.77 0.03 9.48
CA CYS A 85 -8.73 -0.59 8.59
C CYS A 85 -9.33 0.48 7.66
N ASN A 86 -9.18 0.30 6.35
CA ASN A 86 -9.73 1.24 5.37
C ASN A 86 -11.25 1.33 5.38
N ASN A 87 -11.95 0.29 5.85
CA ASN A 87 -13.41 0.24 5.89
C ASN A 87 -14.00 1.04 7.05
N CYS A 88 -13.43 0.92 8.26
CA CYS A 88 -14.01 1.52 9.46
C CYS A 88 -13.14 2.61 10.11
N GLY A 89 -11.88 2.76 9.71
CA GLY A 89 -10.95 3.72 10.31
C GLY A 89 -10.38 3.34 11.67
N GLN A 90 -10.77 2.20 12.25
CA GLN A 90 -10.17 1.67 13.48
C GLN A 90 -8.86 0.96 13.21
N VAL A 91 -8.11 0.67 14.28
CA VAL A 91 -6.89 -0.14 14.21
C VAL A 91 -7.24 -1.54 13.71
N LYS A 92 -6.61 -1.97 12.62
CA LYS A 92 -6.87 -3.26 11.99
C LYS A 92 -6.54 -4.41 12.97
N GLY A 93 -7.44 -5.37 13.10
CA GLY A 93 -7.25 -6.55 13.95
C GLY A 93 -7.57 -6.35 15.43
N THR A 94 -8.08 -5.18 15.83
CA THR A 94 -8.63 -4.97 17.19
C THR A 94 -10.09 -5.43 17.26
N ASP A 95 -10.59 -5.73 18.46
CA ASP A 95 -11.97 -6.17 18.67
C ASP A 95 -13.01 -5.11 18.22
N ILE A 96 -12.64 -3.83 18.27
CA ILE A 96 -13.49 -2.72 17.81
C ILE A 96 -13.42 -2.50 16.30
N CYS A 97 -12.52 -3.20 15.59
CA CYS A 97 -12.36 -3.08 14.15
C CYS A 97 -13.60 -3.61 13.44
N CYS A 98 -14.30 -2.73 12.71
CA CYS A 98 -15.54 -3.07 12.02
C CYS A 98 -16.65 -3.60 12.94
N ALA A 99 -16.64 -3.23 14.23
CA ALA A 99 -17.75 -3.53 15.12
C ALA A 99 -19.09 -3.04 14.51
N THR A 100 -20.11 -3.89 14.59
CA THR A 100 -21.40 -3.71 13.89
C THR A 100 -22.26 -2.62 14.49
N ASP A 101 -22.10 -2.35 15.78
CA ASP A 101 -22.77 -1.34 16.57
C ASP A 101 -22.05 0.03 16.56
N ALA A 102 -20.92 0.13 15.87
CA ALA A 102 -20.12 1.34 15.82
C ALA A 102 -20.86 2.47 15.10
N VAL A 103 -21.10 3.58 15.82
CA VAL A 103 -21.69 4.81 15.25
C VAL A 103 -20.84 5.29 14.07
N LYS A 104 -21.48 5.48 12.92
CA LYS A 104 -20.82 5.98 11.71
C LYS A 104 -20.70 7.50 11.72
N CYS A 105 -19.66 8.01 11.08
CA CYS A 105 -19.46 9.43 10.86
C CYS A 105 -20.24 9.87 9.63
N ASP A 106 -21.11 10.87 9.79
CA ASP A 106 -21.97 11.37 8.71
C ASP A 106 -21.17 11.96 7.52
N ASN A 107 -19.93 12.42 7.78
CA ASN A 107 -19.10 13.05 6.76
C ASN A 107 -18.31 12.06 5.89
N CYS A 108 -17.92 10.90 6.42
CA CYS A 108 -16.98 10.00 5.73
C CYS A 108 -17.36 8.51 5.79
N GLY A 109 -18.45 8.14 6.48
CA GLY A 109 -18.94 6.77 6.58
C GLY A 109 -18.09 5.82 7.44
N LYS A 110 -16.90 6.23 7.89
CA LYS A 110 -16.07 5.47 8.85
C LYS A 110 -16.63 5.57 10.27
N THR A 111 -16.12 4.77 11.21
CA THR A 111 -16.52 4.84 12.62
C THR A 111 -16.22 6.21 13.20
N LYS A 112 -17.24 6.88 13.77
CA LYS A 112 -17.13 8.22 14.35
C LYS A 112 -16.13 8.22 15.49
N GLY A 113 -15.22 9.19 15.48
CA GLY A 113 -14.19 9.31 16.50
C GLY A 113 -13.04 8.30 16.38
N SER A 114 -13.08 7.36 15.44
CA SER A 114 -11.95 6.46 15.16
C SER A 114 -10.69 7.26 14.76
N PRO A 115 -9.48 6.65 14.86
CA PRO A 115 -8.26 7.29 14.39
C PRO A 115 -8.31 7.64 12.90
N GLY A 116 -8.97 6.82 12.09
CA GLY A 116 -9.16 7.00 10.66
C GLY A 116 -10.36 7.84 10.25
N CYS A 117 -11.13 8.39 11.20
CA CYS A 117 -12.32 9.19 10.91
C CYS A 117 -11.95 10.41 10.06
N CYS A 118 -12.55 10.52 8.89
CA CYS A 118 -12.27 11.56 7.88
C CYS A 118 -10.80 11.60 7.38
N LEU A 119 -10.02 10.53 7.58
CA LEU A 119 -8.72 10.40 6.92
C LEU A 119 -8.87 9.72 5.56
N SER A 120 -8.27 10.34 4.56
CA SER A 120 -8.15 9.84 3.20
C SER A 120 -6.68 9.52 2.90
N VAL A 121 -6.44 8.44 2.17
CA VAL A 121 -5.14 8.25 1.51
C VAL A 121 -5.05 9.26 0.38
N VAL A 122 -4.10 10.20 0.49
CA VAL A 122 -3.68 10.97 -0.68
C VAL A 122 -2.78 10.02 -1.46
N GLU A 123 -3.31 9.38 -2.49
CA GLU A 123 -2.50 8.66 -3.47
C GLU A 123 -1.55 9.70 -4.07
N LYS A 124 -0.26 9.67 -3.70
CA LYS A 124 0.76 10.28 -4.55
C LYS A 124 0.77 9.43 -5.81
N GLU A 125 0.24 9.96 -6.91
CA GLU A 125 0.34 9.32 -8.22
C GLU A 125 1.81 8.90 -8.43
N PRO A 126 2.07 7.64 -8.83
CA PRO A 126 3.43 7.25 -9.16
C PRO A 126 3.89 8.17 -10.30
N VAL A 127 4.98 8.90 -10.06
CA VAL A 127 5.68 9.63 -11.12
C VAL A 127 6.07 8.59 -12.15
N HIS A 128 5.30 8.53 -13.24
CA HIS A 128 5.68 7.75 -14.41
C HIS A 128 6.90 8.48 -14.98
N GLU A 129 8.10 8.04 -14.60
CA GLU A 129 9.33 8.42 -15.29
C GLU A 129 9.19 7.96 -16.74
N GLN A 130 8.79 8.91 -17.60
CA GLN A 130 8.94 8.77 -19.03
C GLN A 130 10.45 8.85 -19.28
N HIS A 131 11.09 7.68 -19.43
CA HIS A 131 12.40 7.58 -20.05
C HIS A 131 12.27 8.12 -21.48
N GLU A 132 12.94 9.25 -21.74
CA GLU A 132 13.25 9.75 -23.09
C GLU A 132 14.22 8.80 -23.84
#